data_AF-A0A0X1S014-F1
#
_entry.id   AF-A0A0X1S014-F1
#
_cell.length_a   1.000
_cell.length_b   1.000
_cell.length_c   1.000
_cell.angle_alpha   90.00
_cell.angle_beta   90.00
_cell.angle_gamma   90.00
#
_symmetry.space_group_name_H-M   'P 1'
#
loop_
_entity.id
_entity.type
_entity.pdbx_description
1 polymer ?
#
loop_
_entity_poly.entity_id
_entity_poly.type
_entity_poly.pdbx_seq_one_letter_code
_entity_poly.pdbx_strand_id
1 'polypeptide(L)'
;MRMRFEIEPDEELAQLPFRVSTYFEYRMNVFVLQNGVEKEFCTSTFHAAILVGIAKGLIEIYDGEKSGFTVEMYESTLEYTFTYFQKLVTITRYEGYNGETIKIMKCRFEDFVEAFVKEYERYHKAILKQDGHAFENEHYCMMRDQINILKNHVNGVI
;
A
#
# COMPACT_ATOMS: atom_id res chain seq x y z
N MET A 1 -7.35 -13.61 0.64
CA MET A 1 -6.71 -12.65 1.57
C MET A 1 -7.59 -11.41 1.69
N ARG A 2 -7.48 -10.59 2.75
CA ARG A 2 -8.02 -9.22 2.76
C ARG A 2 -7.00 -8.26 3.36
N MET A 3 -7.04 -7.00 2.93
CA MET A 3 -6.22 -5.91 3.45
C MET A 3 -7.14 -4.79 3.93
N ARG A 4 -6.73 -4.06 4.98
CA ARG A 4 -7.44 -2.88 5.49
C ARG A 4 -6.43 -1.76 5.71
N PHE A 5 -6.72 -0.58 5.16
CA PHE A 5 -6.03 0.66 5.47
C PHE A 5 -6.83 1.39 6.54
N GLU A 6 -6.18 1.64 7.66
CA GLU A 6 -6.71 2.42 8.78
C GLU A 6 -5.89 3.69 8.90
N ILE A 7 -6.54 4.83 8.75
CA ILE A 7 -5.89 6.14 8.89
C ILE A 7 -6.12 6.61 10.30
N GLU A 8 -5.04 6.87 11.02
CA GLU A 8 -5.06 7.48 12.33
C GLU A 8 -4.94 8.99 12.13
N PRO A 9 -6.05 9.75 12.29
CA PRO A 9 -6.02 11.19 12.10
C PRO A 9 -5.25 11.85 13.25
N ASP A 10 -4.45 12.85 12.92
CA ASP A 10 -3.86 13.73 13.92
C ASP A 10 -4.98 14.60 14.56
N GLU A 11 -5.06 14.62 15.89
CA GLU A 11 -6.18 15.26 16.61
C GLU A 11 -6.29 16.78 16.38
N GLU A 12 -5.18 17.45 16.08
CA GLU A 12 -5.16 18.88 15.79
C GLU A 12 -5.58 19.12 14.34
N LEU A 13 -5.04 18.35 13.41
CA LEU A 13 -5.35 18.47 11.98
C LEU A 13 -6.75 17.98 11.63
N ALA A 14 -7.30 17.03 12.38
CA ALA A 14 -8.67 16.52 12.22
C ALA A 14 -9.75 17.59 12.45
N GLN A 15 -9.41 18.69 13.15
CA GLN A 15 -10.32 19.82 13.37
C GLN A 15 -10.40 20.76 12.17
N LEU A 16 -9.47 20.66 11.23
CA LEU A 16 -9.44 21.47 10.01
C LEU A 16 -10.32 20.86 8.91
N PRO A 17 -10.80 21.66 7.95
CA PRO A 17 -11.47 21.14 6.76
C PRO A 17 -10.57 20.12 6.05
N PHE A 18 -11.16 19.01 5.61
CA PHE A 18 -10.43 17.96 4.90
C PHE A 18 -9.70 18.54 3.68
N ARG A 19 -8.42 18.19 3.54
CA ARG A 19 -7.60 18.45 2.37
C ARG A 19 -6.80 17.20 2.06
N VAL A 20 -6.81 16.76 0.79
CA VAL A 20 -6.10 15.55 0.38
C VAL A 20 -4.61 15.58 0.74
N SER A 21 -3.95 16.73 0.59
CA SER A 21 -2.53 16.88 0.92
C SER A 21 -2.24 16.58 2.39
N THR A 22 -3.01 17.18 3.30
CA THR A 22 -2.88 16.98 4.75
C THR A 22 -3.31 15.57 5.15
N TYR A 23 -4.38 15.06 4.54
CA TYR A 23 -4.83 13.69 4.80
C TYR A 23 -3.73 12.68 4.51
N PHE A 24 -2.96 12.85 3.42
CA PHE A 24 -1.85 11.97 3.09
C PHE A 24 -0.66 12.03 4.05
N GLU A 25 -0.57 13.05 4.91
CA GLU A 25 0.45 13.15 5.94
C GLU A 25 0.11 12.30 7.18
N TYR A 26 -1.16 11.95 7.37
CA TYR A 26 -1.61 11.15 8.52
C TYR A 26 -0.93 9.79 8.57
N ARG A 27 -0.87 9.20 9.76
CA ARG A 27 -0.37 7.83 9.91
C ARG A 27 -1.38 6.85 9.31
N MET A 28 -0.88 5.89 8.55
CA MET A 28 -1.64 4.75 8.09
C MET A 28 -1.11 3.48 8.75
N ASN A 29 -2.03 2.67 9.29
CA ASN A 29 -1.79 1.30 9.68
C ASN A 29 -2.40 0.38 8.61
N VAL A 30 -1.60 -0.54 8.09
CA VAL A 30 -2.04 -1.56 7.12
C VAL A 30 -2.19 -2.88 7.84
N PHE A 31 -3.39 -3.46 7.77
CA PHE A 31 -3.68 -4.77 8.33
C PHE A 31 -3.93 -5.78 7.22
N VAL A 32 -3.48 -7.01 7.44
CA VAL A 32 -3.80 -8.15 6.58
C VAL A 32 -4.52 -9.22 7.37
N LEU A 33 -5.66 -9.65 6.84
CA LEU A 33 -6.46 -10.74 7.36
C LEU A 33 -6.22 -12.01 6.52
N GLN A 34 -5.65 -13.02 7.17
CA GLN A 34 -5.41 -14.34 6.59
C GLN A 34 -5.87 -15.44 7.55
N ASN A 35 -6.64 -16.41 7.04
CA ASN A 35 -7.14 -17.54 7.82
C ASN A 35 -7.86 -17.13 9.12
N GLY A 36 -8.61 -16.02 9.08
CA GLY A 36 -9.34 -15.49 10.23
C GLY A 36 -8.50 -14.72 11.25
N VAL A 37 -7.18 -14.61 11.05
CA VAL A 37 -6.28 -13.86 11.93
C VAL A 37 -5.89 -12.55 11.26
N GLU A 38 -6.24 -11.44 11.90
CA GLU A 38 -5.79 -10.11 11.52
C GLU A 38 -4.39 -9.87 12.10
N LYS A 39 -3.49 -9.34 11.27
CA LYS A 39 -2.14 -8.96 11.68
C LYS A 39 -1.82 -7.59 11.10
N GLU A 40 -1.15 -6.77 11.90
CA GLU A 40 -0.49 -5.59 11.39
C GLU A 40 0.57 -6.01 10.36
N PHE A 41 0.54 -5.36 9.20
CA PHE A 41 1.46 -5.59 8.10
C PHE A 41 2.56 -4.54 8.14
N CYS A 42 2.20 -3.26 8.03
CA CYS A 42 3.11 -2.13 8.16
C CYS A 42 2.39 -0.87 8.62
N THR A 43 3.17 0.11 9.08
CA THR A 43 2.72 1.43 9.48
C THR A 43 3.66 2.48 8.92
N SER A 44 3.12 3.60 8.44
CA SER A 44 3.92 4.73 7.93
C SER A 44 3.13 6.03 8.04
N THR A 45 3.82 7.13 8.30
CA THR A 45 3.34 8.48 7.93
C THR A 45 3.57 8.73 6.43
N PHE A 46 3.11 9.85 5.89
CA PHE A 46 3.22 10.16 4.45
C PHE A 46 2.69 9.03 3.55
N HIS A 47 1.52 8.50 3.89
CA HIS A 47 1.11 7.19 3.40
C HIS A 47 0.80 7.13 1.89
N ALA A 48 0.59 8.28 1.24
CA ALA A 48 0.53 8.31 -0.22
C ALA A 48 1.80 7.75 -0.87
N ALA A 49 2.98 8.11 -0.34
CA ALA A 49 4.26 7.67 -0.89
C ALA A 49 4.42 6.14 -0.78
N ILE A 50 4.08 5.55 0.37
CA ILE A 50 4.19 4.08 0.52
C ILE A 50 3.17 3.34 -0.35
N LEU A 51 1.93 3.83 -0.48
CA LEU A 51 0.92 3.19 -1.31
C LEU A 51 1.30 3.25 -2.79
N VAL A 52 1.73 4.42 -3.27
CA VAL A 52 2.22 4.61 -4.64
C VAL A 52 3.47 3.77 -4.90
N GLY A 53 4.38 3.70 -3.93
CA GLY A 53 5.60 2.89 -4.01
C GLY A 53 5.31 1.38 -4.10
N ILE A 54 4.43 0.86 -3.23
CA ILE A 54 3.98 -0.53 -3.29
C ILE A 54 3.32 -0.82 -4.63
N ALA A 55 2.36 0.01 -5.05
CA ALA A 55 1.64 -0.18 -6.29
C ALA A 55 2.58 -0.19 -7.51
N LYS A 56 3.55 0.73 -7.56
CA LYS A 56 4.57 0.77 -8.60
C LYS A 56 5.39 -0.52 -8.62
N GLY A 57 5.90 -0.96 -7.47
CA GLY A 57 6.69 -2.19 -7.39
C GLY A 57 5.90 -3.44 -7.81
N LEU A 58 4.61 -3.50 -7.51
CA LEU A 58 3.73 -4.59 -7.96
C LEU A 58 3.54 -4.58 -9.50
N ILE A 59 3.39 -3.40 -10.10
CA ILE A 59 3.30 -3.24 -11.57
C ILE A 59 4.61 -3.69 -12.21
N GLU A 60 5.77 -3.22 -11.72
CA GLU A 60 7.08 -3.61 -12.24
C GLU A 60 7.34 -5.13 -12.17
N ILE A 61 6.76 -5.83 -11.18
CA ILE A 61 6.79 -7.30 -11.12
C ILE A 61 5.89 -7.93 -12.19
N TYR A 62 4.68 -7.40 -12.40
CA TYR A 62 3.78 -7.91 -13.44
C TYR A 62 4.35 -7.75 -14.85
N ASP A 63 4.98 -6.61 -15.11
CA ASP A 63 5.60 -6.29 -16.40
C ASP A 63 6.91 -7.06 -16.63
N GLY A 64 7.37 -7.83 -15.64
CA GLY A 64 8.60 -8.62 -15.71
C GLY A 64 9.88 -7.77 -15.65
N GLU A 65 9.77 -6.50 -15.26
CA GLU A 65 10.90 -5.58 -15.14
C GLU A 65 11.76 -5.90 -13.91
N LYS A 66 11.13 -6.36 -12.83
CA LYS A 66 11.81 -6.72 -11.57
C LYS A 66 11.24 -7.99 -10.97
N SER A 67 12.07 -8.71 -10.20
CA SER A 67 11.64 -9.84 -9.37
C SER A 67 11.44 -9.45 -7.89
N GLY A 68 11.55 -8.17 -7.56
CA GLY A 68 11.38 -7.67 -6.20
C GLY A 68 11.65 -6.18 -6.07
N PHE A 69 11.22 -5.60 -4.95
CA PHE A 69 11.38 -4.18 -4.63
C PHE A 69 11.35 -3.98 -3.11
N THR A 70 11.82 -2.81 -2.67
CA THR A 70 11.83 -2.41 -1.25
C THR A 70 11.08 -1.10 -1.08
N VAL A 71 10.36 -0.96 0.03
CA VAL A 71 9.68 0.27 0.44
C VAL A 71 10.11 0.61 1.86
N GLU A 72 10.64 1.81 2.04
CA GLU A 72 11.01 2.38 3.34
C GLU A 72 9.77 3.00 3.99
N MET A 73 9.55 2.72 5.28
CA MET A 73 8.45 3.32 6.02
C MET A 73 8.90 4.67 6.60
N TYR A 74 8.11 5.72 6.39
CA TYR A 74 8.43 7.04 6.91
C TYR A 74 8.24 7.09 8.43
N GLU A 75 9.15 7.81 9.09
CA GLU A 75 9.26 7.91 10.56
C GLU A 75 9.43 6.54 11.25
N SER A 76 10.04 5.58 10.54
CA SER A 76 10.33 4.25 11.04
C SER A 76 11.71 3.80 10.53
N THR A 77 12.36 2.89 11.26
CA THR A 77 13.59 2.20 10.80
C THR A 77 13.28 0.89 10.09
N LEU A 78 12.01 0.67 9.76
CA LEU A 78 11.52 -0.54 9.13
C LEU A 78 11.52 -0.39 7.62
N GLU A 79 12.09 -1.38 6.95
CA GLU A 79 12.08 -1.50 5.50
C GLU A 79 11.39 -2.79 5.09
N TYR A 80 10.49 -2.72 4.11
CA TYR A 80 9.72 -3.85 3.64
C TYR A 80 10.19 -4.26 2.26
N THR A 81 10.70 -5.47 2.14
CA THR A 81 11.17 -6.04 0.87
C THR A 81 10.19 -7.09 0.37
N PHE A 82 9.78 -6.94 -0.89
CA PHE A 82 8.91 -7.84 -1.62
C PHE A 82 9.76 -8.61 -2.62
N THR A 83 9.73 -9.95 -2.54
CA THR A 83 10.44 -10.82 -3.47
C THR A 83 9.46 -11.77 -4.14
N TYR A 84 9.41 -11.72 -5.47
CA TYR A 84 8.59 -12.59 -6.30
C TYR A 84 9.41 -13.76 -6.83
N PHE A 85 8.87 -14.98 -6.67
CA PHE A 85 9.43 -16.19 -7.27
C PHE A 85 8.32 -17.22 -7.52
N GLN A 86 8.23 -17.71 -8.76
CA GLN A 86 7.30 -18.77 -9.17
C GLN A 86 5.87 -18.58 -8.63
N LYS A 87 5.27 -17.41 -8.90
CA LYS A 87 3.90 -17.02 -8.50
C LYS A 87 3.69 -16.79 -6.99
N LEU A 88 4.75 -16.81 -6.20
CA LEU A 88 4.71 -16.49 -4.79
C LEU A 88 5.40 -15.15 -4.53
N VAL A 89 4.83 -14.35 -3.65
CA VAL A 89 5.50 -13.20 -3.06
C VAL A 89 5.88 -13.53 -1.62
N THR A 90 7.13 -13.29 -1.28
CA THR A 90 7.64 -13.32 0.09
C THR A 90 7.93 -11.89 0.51
N ILE A 91 7.41 -11.50 1.67
CA ILE A 91 7.58 -10.16 2.22
C ILE A 91 8.37 -10.28 3.52
N THR A 92 9.49 -9.59 3.57
CA THR A 92 10.35 -9.49 4.75
C THR A 92 10.40 -8.06 5.24
N ARG A 93 10.54 -7.92 6.56
CA ARG A 93 10.79 -6.64 7.22
C ARG A 93 12.20 -6.65 7.78
N TYR A 94 13.00 -5.67 7.39
CA TYR A 94 14.28 -5.38 8.00
C TYR A 94 14.12 -4.26 9.04
N GLU A 95 14.76 -4.39 10.18
CA GLU A 95 14.79 -3.36 11.22
C GLU A 95 16.22 -2.83 11.41
N GLY A 96 16.44 -1.56 11.03
CA GLY A 96 17.79 -0.99 10.98
C GLY A 96 18.49 -0.89 12.34
N TYR A 97 17.76 -0.84 13.45
CA TYR A 97 18.36 -0.72 14.79
C TYR A 97 19.05 -2.00 15.27
N ASN A 98 18.41 -3.16 15.08
CA ASN A 98 18.91 -4.45 15.55
C ASN A 98 19.50 -5.30 14.41
N GLY A 99 19.33 -4.86 13.15
CA GLY A 99 19.80 -5.58 11.97
C GLY A 99 19.00 -6.85 11.67
N GLU A 100 17.83 -7.03 12.27
CA GLU A 100 17.03 -8.24 12.14
C GLU A 100 16.19 -8.20 10.87
N THR A 101 16.13 -9.33 10.15
CA THR A 101 15.21 -9.53 9.03
C THR A 101 14.20 -10.61 9.38
N ILE A 102 12.92 -10.24 9.43
CA ILE A 102 11.82 -11.15 9.78
C ILE A 102 10.94 -11.37 8.55
N LYS A 103 10.60 -12.63 8.27
CA LYS A 103 9.60 -12.96 7.25
C LYS A 103 8.20 -12.65 7.77
N ILE A 104 7.58 -11.61 7.23
CA ILE A 104 6.22 -11.17 7.61
C ILE A 104 5.17 -12.02 6.92
N MET A 105 5.40 -12.37 5.65
CA MET A 105 4.39 -13.05 4.84
C MET A 105 5.00 -13.88 3.72
N LYS A 106 4.30 -14.94 3.35
CA LYS A 106 4.51 -15.64 2.07
C LYS A 106 3.16 -16.10 1.56
N CYS A 107 2.79 -15.68 0.35
CA CYS A 107 1.48 -15.96 -0.24
C CYS A 107 1.56 -15.99 -1.77
N ARG A 108 0.44 -16.33 -2.41
CA ARG A 108 0.27 -16.18 -3.85
C ARG A 108 0.36 -14.70 -4.22
N PHE A 109 1.13 -14.38 -5.24
CA PHE A 109 1.30 -12.99 -5.69
C PHE A 109 -0.05 -12.38 -6.12
N GLU A 110 -0.83 -13.14 -6.90
CA GLU A 110 -2.16 -12.73 -7.37
C GLU A 110 -3.11 -12.42 -6.19
N ASP A 111 -3.18 -13.28 -5.18
CA ASP A 111 -4.03 -13.05 -3.99
C ASP A 111 -3.62 -11.79 -3.21
N PHE A 112 -2.32 -11.49 -3.16
CA PHE A 112 -1.80 -10.28 -2.52
C PHE A 112 -2.21 -9.03 -3.31
N VAL A 113 -1.99 -9.04 -4.63
CA VAL A 113 -2.32 -7.89 -5.47
C VAL A 113 -3.82 -7.66 -5.51
N GLU A 114 -4.63 -8.70 -5.65
CA GLU A 114 -6.10 -8.57 -5.61
C GLU A 114 -6.56 -7.92 -4.30
N ALA A 115 -6.03 -8.37 -3.16
CA ALA A 115 -6.36 -7.81 -1.85
C ALA A 115 -5.91 -6.34 -1.74
N PHE A 116 -4.71 -6.00 -2.20
CA PHE A 116 -4.18 -4.64 -2.22
C PHE A 116 -5.03 -3.73 -3.11
N VAL A 117 -5.27 -4.11 -4.37
CA VAL A 117 -6.03 -3.32 -5.35
C VAL A 117 -7.44 -3.04 -4.88
N LYS A 118 -8.11 -4.05 -4.29
CA LYS A 118 -9.47 -3.88 -3.77
C LYS A 118 -9.53 -2.83 -2.66
N GLU A 119 -8.56 -2.87 -1.75
CA GLU A 119 -8.49 -1.92 -0.65
C GLU A 119 -8.02 -0.53 -1.11
N TYR A 120 -7.08 -0.49 -2.06
CA TYR A 120 -6.58 0.74 -2.68
C TYR A 120 -7.69 1.47 -3.45
N GLU A 121 -8.53 0.74 -4.18
CA GLU A 121 -9.72 1.28 -4.84
C GLU A 121 -10.76 1.79 -3.83
N ARG A 122 -11.01 1.03 -2.74
CA ARG A 122 -11.92 1.47 -1.65
C ARG A 122 -11.44 2.79 -1.05
N TYR A 123 -10.15 2.86 -0.73
CA TYR A 123 -9.50 4.00 -0.12
C TYR A 123 -9.51 5.23 -1.05
N HIS A 124 -9.11 5.07 -2.31
CA HIS A 124 -9.15 6.13 -3.32
C HIS A 124 -10.57 6.71 -3.51
N LYS A 125 -11.61 5.85 -3.53
CA LYS A 125 -13.01 6.30 -3.60
C LYS A 125 -13.46 7.03 -2.34
N ALA A 126 -12.92 6.67 -1.16
CA ALA A 126 -13.26 7.33 0.09
C ALA A 126 -12.73 8.78 0.12
N ILE A 127 -11.52 9.01 -0.41
CA ILE A 127 -10.96 10.37 -0.54
C ILE A 127 -11.87 11.25 -1.41
N LEU A 128 -12.27 10.78 -2.59
CA LEU A 128 -13.12 11.56 -3.50
C LEU A 128 -14.48 11.96 -2.90
N LYS A 129 -15.02 11.11 -2.01
CA LYS A 129 -16.26 11.42 -1.30
C LYS A 129 -16.10 12.55 -0.28
N GLN A 130 -14.89 12.74 0.24
CA GLN A 130 -14.57 13.79 1.21
C GLN A 130 -14.07 15.06 0.54
N ASP A 131 -13.40 14.95 -0.62
CA ASP A 131 -12.91 16.07 -1.40
C ASP A 131 -13.20 15.90 -2.89
N GLY A 132 -14.13 16.70 -3.40
CA GLY A 132 -14.47 16.73 -4.82
C GLY A 132 -13.33 17.20 -5.73
N HIS A 133 -12.35 17.94 -5.18
CA HIS A 133 -11.17 18.47 -5.88
C HIS A 133 -9.94 17.56 -5.77
N ALA A 134 -10.10 16.32 -5.28
CA ALA A 134 -9.00 15.38 -5.10
C ALA A 134 -8.15 15.15 -6.37
N PHE A 135 -8.74 15.32 -7.56
CA PHE A 135 -8.05 15.23 -8.85
C PHE A 135 -6.99 16.31 -9.11
N GLU A 136 -6.95 17.37 -8.30
CA GLU A 136 -5.89 18.39 -8.37
C GLU A 136 -4.60 17.90 -7.68
N ASN A 137 -4.67 16.83 -6.87
CA ASN A 137 -3.53 16.25 -6.20
C ASN A 137 -2.84 15.17 -7.07
N GLU A 138 -1.53 15.30 -7.24
CA GLU A 138 -0.72 14.40 -8.07
C GLU A 138 -0.75 12.95 -7.56
N HIS A 139 -0.52 12.72 -6.27
CA HIS A 139 -0.54 11.38 -5.71
C HIS A 139 -1.90 10.72 -5.92
N TYR A 140 -3.00 11.44 -5.68
CA TYR A 140 -4.35 10.92 -5.93
C TYR A 140 -4.53 10.43 -7.38
N CYS A 141 -4.07 11.23 -8.35
CA CYS A 141 -4.12 10.84 -9.77
C CYS A 141 -3.24 9.61 -10.06
N MET A 142 -2.03 9.54 -9.48
CA MET A 142 -1.18 8.36 -9.60
C MET A 142 -1.87 7.10 -9.05
N MET A 143 -2.54 7.20 -7.89
CA MET A 143 -3.27 6.08 -7.32
C MET A 143 -4.33 5.55 -8.30
N ARG A 144 -5.12 6.45 -8.91
CA ARG A 144 -6.13 6.10 -9.91
C ARG A 144 -5.53 5.29 -11.06
N ASP A 145 -4.43 5.77 -11.63
CA ASP A 145 -3.81 5.17 -12.80
C ASP A 145 -3.21 3.81 -12.47
N GLN A 146 -2.56 3.69 -11.31
CA GLN A 146 -2.04 2.42 -10.80
C GLN A 146 -3.14 1.40 -10.50
N ILE A 147 -4.27 1.83 -9.92
CA ILE A 147 -5.44 0.97 -9.70
C ILE A 147 -5.93 0.39 -11.03
N ASN A 148 -6.02 1.21 -12.08
CA ASN A 148 -6.46 0.74 -13.39
C ASN A 148 -5.49 -0.29 -14.00
N ILE A 149 -4.18 -0.03 -13.96
CA ILE A 149 -3.15 -0.95 -14.46
C ILE A 149 -3.21 -2.28 -13.71
N LEU A 150 -3.17 -2.24 -12.38
CA LEU A 150 -3.18 -3.45 -11.54
C LEU A 150 -4.48 -4.26 -11.72
N LYS A 151 -5.64 -3.61 -11.85
CA LYS A 151 -6.92 -4.30 -12.14
C LYS A 151 -6.87 -5.03 -13.47
N ASN A 152 -6.28 -4.43 -14.49
CA ASN A 152 -6.17 -5.05 -15.80
C ASN A 152 -5.26 -6.29 -15.75
N HIS A 153 -4.15 -6.25 -15.00
CA HIS A 153 -3.32 -7.43 -14.75
C HIS A 153 -4.08 -8.53 -14.00
N VAL A 154 -4.78 -8.18 -12.91
CA VAL A 154 -5.56 -9.15 -12.10
C VAL A 154 -6.67 -9.81 -12.92
N ASN A 155 -7.32 -9.05 -13.82
CA ASN A 155 -8.40 -9.57 -14.66
C ASN A 155 -7.90 -10.29 -15.93
N GLY A 156 -6.59 -10.30 -16.21
CA GLY A 156 -6.02 -10.88 -17.42
C GLY A 156 -6.41 -10.14 -18.71
N VAL A 157 -6.58 -8.81 -18.62
CA VAL A 157 -7.02 -7.94 -19.73
C VAL A 157 -5.82 -7.27 -20.45
N ILE A 158 -4.59 -7.61 -20.07
CA ILE A 158 -3.33 -7.09 -20.65
C ILE A 158 -2.59 -8.22 -21.37
#